data_AF-A0A8C0GN23-F1
#
_entry.id   AF-A0A8C0GN23-F1
#
_cell.length_a   1.000
_cell.length_b   1.000
_cell.length_c   1.000
_cell.angle_alpha   90.00
_cell.angle_beta   90.00
_cell.angle_gamma   90.00
#
_symmetry.space_group_name_H-M   'P 1'
#
loop_
_entity.id
_entity.type
_entity.pdbx_description
1 polymer ?
#
loop_
_entity_poly.entity_id
_entity_poly.type
_entity_poly.pdbx_seq_one_letter_code
_entity_poly.pdbx_strand_id
1 'polypeptide(L)'
;MVILLGLARKGKVANALRREMRILVLLLFYHYATKNAKSYRTSNPNFILIMADDLGIGDLGCYGNKTLRTHNIDKLAKGGVTFTQHIAASPLCTPSRAAFLTGRYPVRSGMAALSNIGVFLFSASSGGLPTEEITFAKLLKQKGYSTALIGKWHLGLNCNSRDDFCHHPLNHGFDYFYGLTVTSLRDCKPGEGSVFVAGVRAYLATPLQLIGITLISLEVLHYIGFLRIPRGALRYFFLISTVLFGLLLIFFYTFRYLNCFLMRNHVDPMIIERQFLDLLWGGLLYFIYFRNADTPFLLFLSYLQVHTALYASKDFKGKSKHGLYGDAVEEMDWSVGKILDVLEKWNLNDKTLVYFTSDQGAHVEEVSSTGEVHGGYNGIYKGGKATNWEGGIRVPGLLRWPGMVQAGVHIDEPTSNMDIFPTVVKLAGIPLPKDRIIDGHDLMPLLQGKILRSEHEFLFHYCNAYLNAVRWHPGNSESIWKAFFFTPNFDPEGSNGCYNSHVCYCYGRLVTHHNPPLLFDISRDPGEKNPLTPETEHHFYEILDIIQQAVNNHTKSLHIVSNQLSWGNILWKPWLQLCCSSIFLSCYCDHESEEKLSLPTA
;
A
#
# COMPACT_ATOMS: atom_id res chain seq x y z
N MET A 1 -48.14 -78.69 34.76
CA MET A 1 -48.33 -77.35 34.16
C MET A 1 -47.46 -76.32 34.90
N VAL A 2 -46.16 -76.58 34.92
CA VAL A 2 -45.10 -75.71 35.42
C VAL A 2 -44.06 -75.72 34.29
N ILE A 3 -43.38 -74.60 34.03
CA ILE A 3 -42.53 -74.32 32.85
C ILE A 3 -43.33 -73.68 31.70
N LEU A 4 -43.66 -72.38 31.83
CA LEU A 4 -43.86 -71.48 30.67
C LEU A 4 -43.83 -69.98 31.04
N LEU A 5 -43.73 -69.61 32.32
CA LEU A 5 -43.64 -68.20 32.76
C LEU A 5 -42.20 -67.63 32.86
N GLY A 6 -41.16 -68.42 32.54
CA GLY A 6 -39.75 -68.02 32.71
C GLY A 6 -39.08 -67.33 31.52
N LEU A 7 -39.67 -67.34 30.32
CA LEU A 7 -38.99 -66.92 29.08
C LEU A 7 -39.37 -65.50 28.60
N ALA A 8 -40.51 -64.96 29.01
CA ALA A 8 -40.94 -63.61 28.61
C ALA A 8 -40.20 -62.46 29.31
N ARG A 9 -39.55 -62.72 30.47
CA ARG A 9 -38.78 -61.71 31.22
C ARG A 9 -37.36 -61.51 30.67
N LYS A 10 -36.76 -62.48 29.96
CA LYS A 10 -35.40 -62.35 29.40
C LYS A 10 -35.34 -61.48 28.13
N GLY A 11 -36.41 -61.46 27.32
CA GLY A 11 -36.45 -60.67 26.08
C GLY A 11 -36.58 -59.15 26.28
N LYS A 12 -37.33 -58.71 27.30
CA LYS A 12 -37.47 -57.27 27.63
C LYS A 12 -36.18 -56.68 28.22
N VAL A 13 -35.46 -57.45 29.03
CA VAL A 13 -34.16 -57.03 29.61
C VAL A 13 -33.08 -56.95 28.52
N ALA A 14 -33.05 -57.89 27.57
CA ALA A 14 -32.11 -57.87 26.46
C ALA A 14 -32.33 -56.67 25.50
N ASN A 15 -33.58 -56.28 25.24
CA ASN A 15 -33.88 -55.09 24.42
C ASN A 15 -33.59 -53.78 25.15
N ALA A 16 -33.80 -53.71 26.47
CA ALA A 16 -33.40 -52.56 27.28
C ALA A 16 -31.87 -52.39 27.28
N LEU A 17 -31.11 -53.48 27.49
CA LEU A 17 -29.65 -53.50 27.42
C LEU A 17 -29.11 -53.11 26.03
N ARG A 18 -29.74 -53.56 24.93
CA ARG A 18 -29.37 -53.12 23.57
C ARG A 18 -29.62 -51.63 23.35
N ARG A 19 -30.70 -51.08 23.92
CA ARG A 19 -31.02 -49.64 23.80
C ARG A 19 -30.03 -48.78 24.59
N GLU A 20 -29.74 -49.18 25.83
CA GLU A 20 -28.72 -48.56 26.70
C GLU A 20 -27.34 -48.59 26.04
N MET A 21 -26.95 -49.73 25.47
CA MET A 21 -25.66 -49.89 24.81
C MET A 21 -25.56 -49.10 23.49
N ARG A 22 -26.66 -48.94 22.74
CA ARG A 22 -26.71 -48.03 21.58
C ARG A 22 -26.59 -46.57 21.98
N ILE A 23 -27.24 -46.16 23.07
CA ILE A 23 -27.11 -44.80 23.62
C ILE A 23 -25.68 -44.57 24.09
N LEU A 24 -25.05 -45.54 24.76
CA LEU A 24 -23.67 -45.46 25.20
C LEU A 24 -22.69 -45.35 24.01
N VAL A 25 -22.90 -46.13 22.94
CA VAL A 25 -22.08 -46.05 21.72
C VAL A 25 -22.29 -44.71 21.01
N LEU A 26 -23.52 -44.19 20.93
CA LEU A 26 -23.80 -42.86 20.36
C LEU A 26 -23.19 -41.74 21.21
N LEU A 27 -23.22 -41.85 22.54
CA LEU A 27 -22.57 -40.91 23.44
C LEU A 27 -21.05 -41.00 23.34
N LEU A 28 -20.46 -42.19 23.17
CA LEU A 28 -19.03 -42.36 22.92
C LEU A 28 -18.62 -41.82 21.55
N PHE A 29 -19.44 -42.00 20.51
CA PHE A 29 -19.23 -41.39 19.19
C PHE A 29 -19.39 -39.87 19.24
N TYR A 30 -20.36 -39.35 19.98
CA TYR A 30 -20.53 -37.91 20.19
C TYR A 30 -19.36 -37.32 21.01
N HIS A 31 -18.89 -38.03 22.03
CA HIS A 31 -17.74 -37.63 22.84
C HIS A 31 -16.42 -37.73 22.05
N TYR A 32 -16.30 -38.69 21.13
CA TYR A 32 -15.17 -38.81 20.21
C TYR A 32 -15.22 -37.75 19.11
N ALA A 33 -16.41 -37.43 18.57
CA ALA A 33 -16.62 -36.38 17.59
C ALA A 33 -16.38 -34.98 18.18
N THR A 34 -16.78 -34.75 19.44
CA THR A 34 -16.50 -33.48 20.16
C THR A 34 -15.05 -33.38 20.63
N LYS A 35 -14.36 -34.49 20.93
CA LYS A 35 -12.90 -34.48 21.16
C LYS A 35 -12.09 -34.22 19.90
N ASN A 36 -12.60 -34.58 18.71
CA ASN A 36 -11.98 -34.25 17.42
C ASN A 36 -12.38 -32.89 16.85
N ALA A 37 -13.39 -32.23 17.42
CA ALA A 37 -13.55 -30.79 17.28
C ALA A 37 -12.47 -30.10 18.10
N LYS A 38 -11.20 -30.21 17.67
CA LYS A 38 -10.18 -29.24 18.06
C LYS A 38 -10.71 -27.89 17.61
N SER A 39 -11.23 -27.12 18.57
CA SER A 39 -11.17 -25.67 18.48
C SER A 39 -9.68 -25.35 18.35
N TYR A 40 -9.19 -25.26 17.11
CA TYR A 40 -7.89 -24.69 16.82
C TYR A 40 -8.01 -23.19 17.09
N ARG A 41 -8.03 -22.81 18.38
CA ARG A 41 -7.34 -21.59 18.78
C ARG A 41 -5.86 -21.90 18.56
N THR A 42 -5.38 -21.65 17.35
CA THR A 42 -3.94 -21.50 17.12
C THR A 42 -3.48 -20.40 18.07
N SER A 43 -2.87 -20.79 19.20
CA SER A 43 -2.30 -19.85 20.14
C SER A 43 -1.13 -19.18 19.43
N ASN A 44 -1.36 -17.95 18.95
CA ASN A 44 -0.41 -17.08 18.26
C ASN A 44 -0.04 -17.55 16.84
N PRO A 45 -0.83 -17.20 15.81
CA PRO A 45 -0.46 -17.46 14.41
C PRO A 45 0.70 -16.58 13.95
N ASN A 46 1.37 -16.99 12.88
CA ASN A 46 2.31 -16.14 12.14
C ASN A 46 1.57 -15.27 11.13
N PHE A 47 2.14 -14.12 10.82
CA PHE A 47 1.61 -13.18 9.84
C PHE A 47 2.64 -12.91 8.75
N ILE A 48 2.24 -13.10 7.49
CA ILE A 48 2.97 -12.63 6.31
C ILE A 48 2.06 -11.68 5.57
N LEU A 49 2.41 -10.40 5.60
CA LEU A 49 1.70 -9.34 4.94
C LEU A 49 2.52 -8.93 3.72
N ILE A 50 1.97 -9.09 2.52
CA ILE A 50 2.63 -8.79 1.26
C ILE A 50 1.92 -7.59 0.64
N MET A 51 2.69 -6.55 0.34
CA MET A 51 2.20 -5.34 -0.31
C MET A 51 3.05 -5.06 -1.54
N ALA A 52 2.43 -5.11 -2.71
CA ALA A 52 2.98 -4.57 -3.94
C ALA A 52 2.87 -3.03 -3.96
N ASP A 53 3.66 -2.40 -4.81
CA ASP A 53 3.71 -0.95 -4.99
C ASP A 53 3.14 -0.60 -6.38
N ASP A 54 2.04 0.15 -6.45
CA ASP A 54 1.33 0.53 -7.69
C ASP A 54 0.82 -0.65 -8.56
N LEU A 55 0.60 -1.83 -7.99
CA LEU A 55 0.02 -2.95 -8.73
C LEU A 55 -1.48 -2.74 -8.94
N GLY A 56 -1.92 -2.72 -10.20
CA GLY A 56 -3.32 -2.56 -10.56
C GLY A 56 -4.14 -3.81 -10.29
N ILE A 57 -5.41 -3.61 -9.95
CA ILE A 57 -6.37 -4.71 -9.75
C ILE A 57 -6.53 -5.59 -11.00
N GLY A 58 -6.33 -5.05 -12.20
CA GLY A 58 -6.44 -5.78 -13.47
C GLY A 58 -5.15 -6.47 -13.92
N ASP A 59 -4.06 -6.40 -13.16
CA ASP A 59 -2.79 -6.99 -13.56
C ASP A 59 -2.71 -8.50 -13.28
N LEU A 60 -3.40 -8.98 -12.26
CA LEU A 60 -3.31 -10.36 -11.82
C LEU A 60 -4.24 -11.29 -12.61
N GLY A 61 -3.79 -12.52 -12.82
CA GLY A 61 -4.55 -13.59 -13.47
C GLY A 61 -5.86 -13.92 -12.74
N CYS A 62 -5.81 -14.02 -11.42
CA CYS A 62 -6.98 -14.23 -10.56
C CYS A 62 -8.02 -13.09 -10.61
N TYR A 63 -7.67 -11.92 -11.15
CA TYR A 63 -8.58 -10.79 -11.38
C TYR A 63 -8.90 -10.55 -12.87
N GLY A 64 -8.51 -11.47 -13.75
CA GLY A 64 -8.95 -11.50 -15.15
C GLY A 64 -7.85 -11.23 -16.19
N ASN A 65 -6.62 -10.90 -15.79
CA ASN A 65 -5.52 -10.78 -16.74
C ASN A 65 -5.22 -12.14 -17.38
N LYS A 66 -4.99 -12.17 -18.70
CA LYS A 66 -4.69 -13.42 -19.44
C LYS A 66 -3.29 -13.47 -20.01
N THR A 67 -2.48 -12.45 -19.75
CA THR A 67 -1.22 -12.21 -20.45
C THR A 67 -0.02 -12.09 -19.52
N LEU A 68 -0.19 -11.50 -18.33
CA LEU A 68 0.80 -11.50 -17.27
C LEU A 68 0.85 -12.87 -16.60
N ARG A 69 2.05 -13.36 -16.28
CA ARG A 69 2.27 -14.67 -15.66
C ARG A 69 2.35 -14.55 -14.14
N THR A 70 1.19 -14.55 -13.48
CA THR A 70 1.07 -14.43 -12.02
C THR A 70 0.64 -15.74 -11.35
N HIS A 71 1.28 -16.83 -11.75
CA HIS A 71 0.82 -18.18 -11.40
C HIS A 71 0.87 -18.48 -9.89
N ASN A 72 1.79 -17.88 -9.15
CA ASN A 72 1.93 -18.14 -7.72
C ASN A 72 0.94 -17.33 -6.88
N ILE A 73 0.70 -16.08 -7.26
CA ILE A 73 -0.36 -15.24 -6.68
C ILE A 73 -1.74 -15.84 -7.00
N ASP A 74 -1.94 -16.37 -8.21
CA ASP A 74 -3.17 -17.08 -8.56
C ASP A 74 -3.38 -18.36 -7.71
N LYS A 75 -2.30 -19.07 -7.35
CA LYS A 75 -2.37 -20.20 -6.40
C LYS A 75 -2.74 -19.73 -5.00
N LEU A 76 -2.22 -18.58 -4.56
CA LEU A 76 -2.59 -17.98 -3.27
C LEU A 76 -4.09 -17.69 -3.23
N ALA A 77 -4.64 -17.08 -4.28
CA ALA A 77 -6.08 -16.84 -4.43
C ALA A 77 -6.89 -18.14 -4.39
N LYS A 78 -6.51 -19.15 -5.19
CA LYS A 78 -7.19 -20.47 -5.20
C LYS A 78 -7.15 -21.18 -3.84
N GLY A 79 -6.09 -20.97 -3.07
CA GLY A 79 -5.91 -21.56 -1.74
C GLY A 79 -6.54 -20.77 -0.59
N GLY A 80 -7.19 -19.64 -0.88
CA GLY A 80 -7.71 -18.72 0.13
C GLY A 80 -8.95 -17.98 -0.35
N VAL A 81 -9.08 -16.73 0.08
CA VAL A 81 -10.16 -15.82 -0.24
C VAL A 81 -9.66 -14.70 -1.15
N THR A 82 -10.48 -14.34 -2.13
CA THR A 82 -10.26 -13.21 -3.03
C THR A 82 -11.31 -12.14 -2.76
N PHE A 83 -10.89 -10.94 -2.38
CA PHE A 83 -11.77 -9.78 -2.23
C PHE A 83 -11.95 -9.09 -3.58
N THR A 84 -13.19 -8.82 -4.00
CA THR A 84 -13.47 -8.10 -5.26
C THR A 84 -13.67 -6.59 -5.05
N GLN A 85 -13.86 -6.18 -3.79
CA GLN A 85 -13.98 -4.79 -3.36
C GLN A 85 -13.02 -4.44 -2.21
N HIS A 86 -11.73 -4.71 -2.41
CA HIS A 86 -10.70 -4.30 -1.46
C HIS A 86 -10.19 -2.90 -1.75
N ILE A 87 -10.25 -2.01 -0.75
CA ILE A 87 -10.09 -0.57 -0.93
C ILE A 87 -8.90 -0.02 -0.14
N ALA A 88 -7.91 0.50 -0.85
CA ALA A 88 -6.86 1.31 -0.29
C ALA A 88 -7.42 2.58 0.35
N ALA A 89 -6.88 2.98 1.51
CA ALA A 89 -7.36 4.14 2.25
C ALA A 89 -7.03 5.48 1.56
N SER A 90 -6.12 5.48 0.58
CA SER A 90 -5.70 6.64 -0.19
C SER A 90 -5.09 6.20 -1.52
N PRO A 91 -5.20 7.00 -2.59
CA PRO A 91 -4.65 6.65 -3.91
C PRO A 91 -3.15 7.00 -4.06
N LEU A 92 -2.40 7.06 -2.95
CA LEU A 92 -0.98 7.45 -2.92
C LEU A 92 -0.23 6.65 -1.84
N CYS A 93 1.07 6.39 -2.09
CA CYS A 93 1.87 5.48 -1.29
C CYS A 93 1.92 5.83 0.21
N THR A 94 2.47 7.02 0.55
CA THR A 94 2.68 7.46 1.94
C THR A 94 1.40 7.41 2.78
N PRO A 95 0.28 8.04 2.39
CA PRO A 95 -0.96 7.98 3.16
C PRO A 95 -1.51 6.54 3.24
N SER A 96 -1.50 5.77 2.14
CA SER A 96 -2.05 4.41 2.16
C SER A 96 -1.29 3.48 3.10
N ARG A 97 0.06 3.55 3.08
CA ARG A 97 0.94 2.78 3.98
C ARG A 97 0.79 3.20 5.44
N ALA A 98 0.62 4.49 5.70
CA ALA A 98 0.32 4.98 7.05
C ALA A 98 -0.99 4.37 7.57
N ALA A 99 -2.03 4.35 6.74
CA ALA A 99 -3.33 3.80 7.09
C ALA A 99 -3.30 2.28 7.28
N PHE A 100 -2.57 1.55 6.42
CA PHE A 100 -2.36 0.11 6.53
C PHE A 100 -1.74 -0.28 7.88
N LEU A 101 -0.70 0.44 8.30
CA LEU A 101 0.02 0.14 9.54
C LEU A 101 -0.77 0.48 10.80
N THR A 102 -1.66 1.48 10.75
CA THR A 102 -2.34 2.04 11.92
C THR A 102 -3.83 1.70 12.00
N GLY A 103 -4.41 1.17 10.92
CA GLY A 103 -5.85 0.94 10.81
C GLY A 103 -6.68 2.22 10.84
N ARG A 104 -6.09 3.37 10.48
CA ARG A 104 -6.67 4.71 10.63
C ARG A 104 -6.58 5.51 9.34
N TYR A 105 -7.58 6.33 9.05
CA TYR A 105 -7.52 7.24 7.90
C TYR A 105 -6.28 8.16 8.00
N PRO A 106 -5.60 8.46 6.87
CA PRO A 106 -4.37 9.26 6.88
C PRO A 106 -4.52 10.64 7.51
N VAL A 107 -5.72 11.24 7.40
CA VAL A 107 -6.03 12.54 8.02
C VAL A 107 -5.99 12.52 9.55
N ARG A 108 -6.17 11.35 10.19
CA ARG A 108 -6.13 11.22 11.66
C ARG A 108 -4.72 11.30 12.24
N SER A 109 -3.70 11.01 11.44
CA SER A 109 -2.28 11.08 11.81
C SER A 109 -1.56 12.26 11.16
N GLY A 110 -2.26 13.06 10.35
CA GLY A 110 -1.65 14.15 9.60
C GLY A 110 -0.74 13.68 8.46
N MET A 111 -0.82 12.39 8.10
CA MET A 111 -0.13 11.78 6.96
C MET A 111 -0.89 12.03 5.65
N ALA A 112 -1.41 13.25 5.50
CA ALA A 112 -2.23 13.68 4.39
C ALA A 112 -1.89 15.14 4.03
N ALA A 113 -1.42 15.38 2.80
CA ALA A 113 -0.96 16.70 2.41
C ALA A 113 -2.10 17.71 2.17
N LEU A 114 -1.84 18.98 2.50
CA LEU A 114 -2.65 20.10 2.01
C LEU A 114 -2.12 20.65 0.67
N SER A 115 -0.88 20.28 0.31
CA SER A 115 -0.22 20.68 -0.94
C SER A 115 -0.39 19.63 -2.04
N ASN A 116 0.12 19.91 -3.24
CA ASN A 116 0.15 18.97 -4.36
C ASN A 116 1.18 17.83 -4.17
N ILE A 117 2.05 17.91 -3.15
CA ILE A 117 3.06 16.90 -2.84
C ILE A 117 2.49 15.97 -1.76
N GLY A 118 1.87 14.87 -2.18
CA GLY A 118 1.19 13.91 -1.31
C GLY A 118 2.06 12.79 -0.73
N VAL A 119 3.36 12.76 -1.05
CA VAL A 119 4.31 11.72 -0.62
C VAL A 119 5.67 12.32 -0.29
N PHE A 120 6.50 11.60 0.47
CA PHE A 120 7.87 12.04 0.75
C PHE A 120 8.78 11.76 -0.44
N LEU A 121 9.47 12.78 -0.93
CA LEU A 121 10.43 12.65 -2.05
C LEU A 121 11.89 12.66 -1.58
N PHE A 122 12.13 13.04 -0.33
CA PHE A 122 13.47 13.20 0.24
C PHE A 122 13.64 12.35 1.50
N SER A 123 14.76 11.64 1.58
CA SER A 123 15.13 10.85 2.78
C SER A 123 15.45 11.77 3.96
N ALA A 124 16.10 12.89 3.68
CA ALA A 124 16.44 13.95 4.62
C ALA A 124 15.30 14.97 4.76
N SER A 125 14.09 14.49 5.02
CA SER A 125 12.92 15.29 5.38
C SER A 125 12.56 14.99 6.84
N SER A 126 11.85 15.90 7.52
CA SER A 126 11.52 15.72 8.95
C SER A 126 10.10 15.22 9.19
N GLY A 127 9.28 15.13 8.15
CA GLY A 127 7.95 14.54 8.25
C GLY A 127 8.02 13.03 8.24
N GLY A 128 7.08 12.40 8.93
CA GLY A 128 6.93 10.95 8.91
C GLY A 128 5.75 10.48 9.74
N LEU A 129 5.60 9.16 9.86
CA LEU A 129 4.56 8.58 10.70
C LEU A 129 4.74 9.08 12.14
N PRO A 130 3.78 9.79 12.74
CA PRO A 130 3.97 10.38 14.06
C PRO A 130 4.31 9.33 15.11
N THR A 131 5.21 9.67 16.04
CA THR A 131 5.72 8.75 17.08
C THR A 131 4.63 8.23 18.03
N GLU A 132 3.55 9.00 18.17
CA GLU A 132 2.35 8.68 18.94
C GLU A 132 1.42 7.69 18.24
N GLU A 133 1.58 7.47 16.94
CA GLU A 133 0.82 6.46 16.22
C GLU A 133 1.28 5.04 16.57
N ILE A 134 0.30 4.15 16.68
CA ILE A 134 0.51 2.76 17.08
C ILE A 134 0.32 1.90 15.85
N THR A 135 1.39 1.21 15.44
CA THR A 135 1.33 0.25 14.34
C THR A 135 0.92 -1.14 14.84
N PHE A 136 0.38 -1.99 13.97
CA PHE A 136 0.16 -3.39 14.32
C PHE A 136 1.48 -4.09 14.70
N ALA A 137 2.60 -3.68 14.10
CA ALA A 137 3.93 -4.22 14.42
C ALA A 137 4.34 -3.90 15.86
N LYS A 138 4.09 -2.66 16.32
CA LYS A 138 4.38 -2.23 17.69
C LYS A 138 3.58 -3.04 18.71
N LEU A 139 2.30 -3.28 18.44
CA LEU A 139 1.45 -4.12 19.29
C LEU A 139 1.90 -5.58 19.31
N LEU A 140 2.22 -6.15 18.14
CA LEU A 140 2.71 -7.51 18.03
C LEU A 140 4.06 -7.71 18.75
N LYS A 141 5.00 -6.79 18.56
CA LYS A 141 6.30 -6.80 19.27
C LYS A 141 6.11 -6.79 20.78
N GLN A 142 5.20 -5.96 21.30
CA GLN A 142 4.85 -5.96 22.73
C GLN A 142 4.25 -7.29 23.22
N LYS A 143 3.60 -8.04 22.32
CA LYS A 143 3.07 -9.38 22.60
C LYS A 143 4.12 -10.50 22.50
N GLY A 144 5.36 -10.16 22.14
CA GLY A 144 6.47 -11.10 21.99
C GLY A 144 6.59 -11.71 20.59
N TYR A 145 5.92 -11.13 19.59
CA TYR A 145 6.20 -11.48 18.21
C TYR A 145 7.54 -10.90 17.80
N SER A 146 8.24 -11.64 16.96
CA SER A 146 9.35 -11.07 16.21
C SER A 146 8.86 -10.42 14.93
N THR A 147 9.31 -9.21 14.64
CA THR A 147 8.74 -8.38 13.58
C THR A 147 9.80 -7.92 12.57
N ALA A 148 9.56 -8.10 11.28
CA ALA A 148 10.40 -7.53 10.22
C ALA A 148 9.60 -6.78 9.16
N LEU A 149 10.25 -5.72 8.67
CA LEU A 149 9.88 -5.05 7.44
C LEU A 149 11.00 -5.29 6.41
N ILE A 150 10.63 -5.84 5.26
CA ILE A 150 11.53 -5.97 4.12
C ILE A 150 10.97 -5.15 2.96
N GLY A 151 11.75 -4.17 2.50
CA GLY A 151 11.45 -3.32 1.35
C GLY A 151 11.01 -1.90 1.70
N LYS A 152 9.96 -1.40 1.05
CA LYS A 152 9.58 0.02 1.10
C LYS A 152 8.93 0.40 2.43
N TRP A 153 9.45 1.45 3.07
CA TRP A 153 8.84 2.10 4.22
C TRP A 153 7.94 3.27 3.80
N HIS A 154 8.54 4.34 3.29
CA HIS A 154 7.91 5.55 2.77
C HIS A 154 7.11 6.39 3.78
N LEU A 155 7.52 6.36 5.05
CA LEU A 155 6.86 7.07 6.16
C LEU A 155 7.82 7.91 7.00
N GLY A 156 8.84 8.50 6.36
CA GLY A 156 9.84 9.34 7.01
C GLY A 156 10.99 8.56 7.64
N LEU A 157 11.98 9.30 8.14
CA LEU A 157 13.19 8.72 8.72
C LEU A 157 13.59 9.39 10.04
N ASN A 158 13.95 10.67 9.98
CA ASN A 158 14.50 11.46 11.07
C ASN A 158 13.61 12.67 11.37
N CYS A 159 13.73 13.26 12.56
CA CYS A 159 12.96 14.45 12.96
C CYS A 159 13.85 15.69 13.02
N ASN A 160 14.81 15.67 13.94
CA ASN A 160 15.62 16.82 14.35
C ASN A 160 17.11 16.64 14.03
N SER A 161 17.58 15.40 14.07
CA SER A 161 18.98 15.01 13.87
C SER A 161 19.06 13.78 12.97
N ARG A 162 20.17 13.61 12.26
CA ARG A 162 20.37 12.50 11.31
C ARG A 162 20.38 11.11 11.95
N ASP A 163 20.47 11.03 13.27
CA ASP A 163 20.64 9.83 14.08
C ASP A 163 19.52 9.60 15.10
N ASP A 164 18.47 10.43 15.14
CA ASP A 164 17.33 10.20 16.03
C ASP A 164 16.38 9.11 15.54
N PHE A 165 16.34 8.88 14.22
CA PHE A 165 15.53 7.84 13.58
C PHE A 165 14.07 7.86 14.01
N CYS A 166 13.50 9.00 14.39
CA CYS A 166 12.21 9.07 15.07
C CYS A 166 11.06 8.40 14.29
N HIS A 167 11.14 8.38 12.95
CA HIS A 167 10.15 7.80 12.04
C HIS A 167 10.61 6.47 11.43
N HIS A 168 11.79 5.98 11.80
CA HIS A 168 12.36 4.75 11.28
C HIS A 168 11.53 3.51 11.68
N PRO A 169 11.42 2.46 10.84
CA PRO A 169 10.63 1.27 11.13
C PRO A 169 10.89 0.63 12.51
N LEU A 170 12.15 0.65 12.98
CA LEU A 170 12.51 0.09 14.29
C LEU A 170 11.85 0.82 15.47
N ASN A 171 11.62 2.13 15.33
CA ASN A 171 10.89 2.93 16.32
C ASN A 171 9.35 2.80 16.20
N HIS A 172 8.90 2.17 15.11
CA HIS A 172 7.49 1.83 14.86
C HIS A 172 7.20 0.33 14.97
N GLY A 173 7.99 -0.40 15.76
CA GLY A 173 7.64 -1.74 16.21
C GLY A 173 8.24 -2.89 15.40
N PHE A 174 9.11 -2.62 14.43
CA PHE A 174 9.89 -3.65 13.76
C PHE A 174 11.19 -3.97 14.53
N ASP A 175 11.57 -5.23 14.64
CA ASP A 175 12.87 -5.67 15.17
C ASP A 175 13.96 -5.61 14.10
N TYR A 176 13.57 -5.87 12.85
CA TYR A 176 14.47 -5.91 11.71
C TYR A 176 13.92 -5.11 10.54
N PHE A 177 14.79 -4.33 9.89
CA PHE A 177 14.48 -3.61 8.66
C PHE A 177 15.55 -3.85 7.62
N TYR A 178 15.13 -4.16 6.40
CA TYR A 178 16.00 -4.19 5.24
C TYR A 178 15.27 -3.65 4.01
N GLY A 179 15.62 -2.45 3.54
CA GLY A 179 14.92 -1.87 2.40
C GLY A 179 15.08 -0.36 2.23
N LEU A 180 14.10 0.27 1.56
CA LEU A 180 14.10 1.70 1.25
C LEU A 180 13.31 2.49 2.29
N THR A 181 13.88 3.58 2.78
CA THR A 181 13.19 4.51 3.69
C THR A 181 12.16 5.39 2.99
N VAL A 182 12.43 5.75 1.74
CA VAL A 182 11.53 6.56 0.89
C VAL A 182 10.85 5.65 -0.12
N THR A 183 11.09 5.83 -1.41
CA THR A 183 10.51 5.04 -2.50
C THR A 183 11.50 4.90 -3.64
N SER A 184 11.34 3.87 -4.47
CA SER A 184 12.00 3.86 -5.78
C SER A 184 11.39 4.99 -6.62
N LEU A 185 12.22 5.74 -7.34
CA LEU A 185 11.82 6.79 -8.27
C LEU A 185 12.57 6.58 -9.59
N ARG A 186 12.10 7.18 -10.69
CA ARG A 186 12.83 7.21 -11.98
C ARG A 186 14.27 7.70 -11.79
N ASP A 187 14.46 8.75 -10.99
CA ASP A 187 15.75 9.35 -10.66
C ASP A 187 16.73 8.39 -9.95
N CYS A 188 16.24 7.28 -9.38
CA CYS A 188 17.10 6.26 -8.78
C CYS A 188 17.82 5.41 -9.83
N LYS A 189 17.33 5.38 -11.08
CA LYS A 189 17.89 4.59 -12.19
C LYS A 189 18.32 5.51 -13.33
N PRO A 190 19.61 5.56 -13.68
CA PRO A 190 20.06 6.36 -14.83
C PRO A 190 19.35 5.94 -16.12
N GLY A 191 18.83 6.91 -16.86
CA GLY A 191 18.21 6.71 -18.18
C GLY A 191 16.68 6.58 -18.19
N GLU A 192 16.01 6.47 -17.03
CA GLU A 192 14.54 6.35 -16.95
C GLU A 192 13.80 7.71 -16.93
N GLY A 193 14.53 8.81 -17.05
CA GLY A 193 13.98 10.16 -16.88
C GLY A 193 13.91 10.59 -15.41
N SER A 194 13.05 11.56 -15.11
CA SER A 194 12.95 12.14 -13.77
C SER A 194 11.51 12.51 -13.40
N VAL A 195 11.15 12.27 -12.14
CA VAL A 195 9.84 12.68 -11.58
C VAL A 195 9.76 14.19 -11.34
N PHE A 196 10.90 14.89 -11.31
CA PHE A 196 10.95 16.34 -11.04
C PHE A 196 10.75 17.19 -12.30
N VAL A 197 10.69 16.60 -13.49
CA VAL A 197 10.66 17.34 -14.77
C VAL A 197 9.48 18.32 -14.83
N ALA A 198 8.28 17.90 -14.44
CA ALA A 198 7.10 18.76 -14.45
C ALA A 198 7.30 20.00 -13.56
N GLY A 199 7.80 19.79 -12.33
CA GLY A 199 8.12 20.86 -11.39
C GLY A 199 9.23 21.77 -11.90
N VAL A 200 10.34 21.20 -12.38
CA VAL A 200 11.47 21.96 -12.93
C VAL A 200 11.04 22.80 -14.14
N ARG A 201 10.19 22.26 -15.02
CA ARG A 201 9.69 23.00 -16.18
C ARG A 201 8.84 24.20 -15.76
N ALA A 202 7.92 23.99 -14.82
CA ALA A 202 7.00 25.02 -14.36
C ALA A 202 7.70 26.12 -13.56
N TYR A 203 8.57 25.76 -12.62
CA TYR A 203 9.12 26.70 -11.62
C TYR A 203 10.53 27.21 -11.93
N LEU A 204 11.28 26.55 -12.80
CA LEU A 204 12.68 26.88 -13.09
C LEU A 204 12.91 27.18 -14.58
N ALA A 205 12.60 26.23 -15.46
CA ALA A 205 12.94 26.35 -16.88
C ALA A 205 12.19 27.49 -17.58
N THR A 206 10.86 27.59 -17.40
CA THR A 206 10.07 28.66 -18.05
C THR A 206 10.48 30.05 -17.56
N PRO A 207 10.62 30.32 -16.24
CA PRO A 207 11.16 31.59 -15.76
C PRO A 207 12.57 31.88 -16.28
N LEU A 208 13.49 30.90 -16.27
CA LEU A 208 14.84 31.07 -16.80
C LEU A 208 14.85 31.39 -18.30
N GLN A 209 13.97 30.77 -19.09
CA GLN A 209 13.80 31.10 -20.51
C GLN A 209 13.30 32.53 -20.71
N LEU A 210 12.30 32.96 -19.94
CA LEU A 210 11.79 34.33 -19.98
C LEU A 210 12.86 35.35 -19.57
N ILE A 211 13.63 35.05 -18.52
CA ILE A 211 14.78 35.86 -18.10
C ILE A 211 15.83 35.90 -19.21
N GLY A 212 16.19 34.76 -19.80
CA GLY A 212 17.16 34.68 -20.90
C GLY A 212 16.74 35.50 -22.11
N ILE A 213 15.49 35.35 -22.57
CA ILE A 213 14.92 36.15 -23.67
C ILE A 213 14.91 37.63 -23.32
N THR A 214 14.52 37.98 -22.10
CA THR A 214 14.52 39.37 -21.63
C THR A 214 15.93 39.95 -21.65
N LEU A 215 16.94 39.24 -21.13
CA LEU A 215 18.32 39.70 -21.09
C LEU A 215 18.91 39.88 -22.50
N ILE A 216 18.67 38.93 -23.40
CA ILE A 216 19.12 39.02 -24.80
C ILE A 216 18.44 40.22 -25.48
N SER A 217 17.14 40.39 -25.28
CA SER A 217 16.38 41.51 -25.87
C SER A 217 16.89 42.86 -25.35
N LEU A 218 17.14 42.94 -24.04
CA LEU A 218 17.71 44.13 -23.39
C LEU A 218 19.12 44.45 -23.93
N GLU A 219 19.99 43.45 -24.10
CA GLU A 219 21.33 43.64 -24.68
C GLU A 219 21.25 44.15 -26.13
N VAL A 220 20.33 43.60 -26.94
CA VAL A 220 20.09 44.06 -28.31
C VAL A 220 19.60 45.51 -28.33
N LEU A 221 18.60 45.86 -27.49
CA LEU A 221 18.08 47.22 -27.36
C LEU A 221 19.16 48.22 -26.89
N HIS A 222 20.09 47.74 -26.06
CA HIS A 222 21.25 48.53 -25.65
C HIS A 222 22.24 48.74 -26.79
N TYR A 223 22.55 47.69 -27.53
CA TYR A 223 23.48 47.73 -28.66
C TYR A 223 22.99 48.64 -29.79
N ILE A 224 21.70 48.60 -30.13
CA ILE A 224 21.10 49.47 -31.16
C ILE A 224 20.87 50.92 -30.68
N GLY A 225 21.22 51.23 -29.42
CA GLY A 225 21.12 52.58 -28.86
C GLY A 225 19.71 53.03 -28.48
N PHE A 226 18.71 52.14 -28.53
CA PHE A 226 17.32 52.45 -28.19
C PHE A 226 17.09 52.60 -26.68
N LEU A 227 17.84 51.86 -25.85
CA LEU A 227 17.74 51.91 -24.39
C LEU A 227 19.12 51.81 -23.73
N ARG A 228 19.50 52.75 -22.85
CA ARG A 228 20.75 52.63 -22.08
C ARG A 228 20.53 51.78 -20.84
N ILE A 229 21.15 50.59 -20.81
CA ILE A 229 21.04 49.66 -19.69
C ILE A 229 22.37 49.63 -18.94
N PRO A 230 22.36 49.69 -17.60
CA PRO A 230 23.58 49.53 -16.82
C PRO A 230 24.13 48.11 -17.00
N ARG A 231 25.33 47.98 -17.57
CA ARG A 231 26.03 46.69 -17.78
C ARG A 231 26.17 45.85 -16.50
N GLY A 232 26.18 46.50 -15.33
CA GLY A 232 26.18 45.82 -14.03
C GLY A 232 24.93 44.96 -13.79
N ALA A 233 23.75 45.43 -14.19
CA ALA A 233 22.49 44.70 -14.02
C ALA A 233 22.46 43.44 -14.89
N LEU A 234 22.90 43.53 -16.14
CA LEU A 234 22.96 42.40 -17.08
C LEU A 234 23.93 41.30 -16.57
N ARG A 235 25.10 41.70 -16.06
CA ARG A 235 26.07 40.77 -15.44
C ARG A 235 25.48 40.07 -14.21
N TYR A 236 24.73 40.79 -13.39
CA TYR A 236 24.08 40.23 -12.20
C TYR A 236 23.03 39.16 -12.55
N PHE A 237 22.14 39.45 -13.50
CA PHE A 237 21.14 38.48 -13.94
C PHE A 237 21.73 37.26 -14.65
N PHE A 238 22.81 37.45 -15.41
CA PHE A 238 23.55 36.35 -16.00
C PHE A 238 24.15 35.45 -14.92
N LEU A 239 24.82 36.03 -13.91
CA LEU A 239 25.39 35.29 -12.79
C LEU A 239 24.32 34.49 -12.03
N ILE A 240 23.16 35.08 -11.72
CA ILE A 240 22.06 34.38 -11.06
C ILE A 240 21.60 33.18 -11.90
N SER A 241 21.37 33.39 -13.20
CA SER A 241 20.92 32.31 -14.09
C SER A 241 21.92 31.16 -14.14
N THR A 242 23.23 31.46 -14.21
CA THR A 242 24.29 30.44 -14.19
C THR A 242 24.32 29.69 -12.85
N VAL A 243 24.19 30.39 -11.72
CA VAL A 243 24.17 29.77 -10.39
C VAL A 243 22.95 28.85 -10.24
N LEU A 244 21.76 29.31 -10.64
CA LEU A 244 20.53 28.50 -10.59
C LEU A 244 20.62 27.25 -11.45
N PHE A 245 21.19 27.37 -12.66
CA PHE A 245 21.41 26.22 -13.54
C PHE A 245 22.44 25.24 -12.95
N GLY A 246 23.53 25.76 -12.37
CA GLY A 246 24.52 24.94 -11.67
C GLY A 246 23.92 24.16 -10.49
N LEU A 247 23.09 24.81 -9.67
CA LEU A 247 22.37 24.17 -8.57
C LEU A 247 21.42 23.07 -9.07
N LEU A 248 20.73 23.29 -10.19
CA LEU A 248 19.86 22.29 -10.79
C LEU A 248 20.64 21.04 -11.26
N LEU A 249 21.81 21.25 -11.88
CA LEU A 249 22.68 20.14 -12.28
C LEU A 249 23.20 19.36 -11.07
N ILE A 250 23.61 20.06 -10.00
CA ILE A 250 24.05 19.43 -8.75
C ILE A 250 22.90 18.65 -8.10
N PHE A 251 21.68 19.19 -8.10
CA PHE A 251 20.50 18.51 -7.59
C PHE A 251 20.30 17.16 -8.30
N PHE A 252 20.23 17.14 -9.62
CA PHE A 252 20.03 15.88 -10.37
C PHE A 252 21.20 14.91 -10.20
N TYR A 253 22.43 15.42 -10.12
CA TYR A 253 23.61 14.59 -9.89
C TYR A 253 23.58 13.92 -8.51
N THR A 254 23.22 14.68 -7.47
CA THR A 254 23.27 14.22 -6.07
C THR A 254 22.01 13.48 -5.64
N PHE A 255 20.85 13.75 -6.25
CA PHE A 255 19.55 13.23 -5.81
C PHE A 255 19.56 11.71 -5.62
N ARG A 256 20.10 10.96 -6.59
CA ARG A 256 20.19 9.51 -6.55
C ARG A 256 20.96 9.04 -5.31
N TYR A 257 22.14 9.60 -5.06
CA TYR A 257 23.00 9.18 -3.96
C TYR A 257 22.42 9.55 -2.60
N LEU A 258 21.69 10.67 -2.52
CA LEU A 258 21.13 11.15 -1.27
C LEU A 258 19.77 10.53 -0.90
N ASN A 259 19.05 9.92 -1.84
CA ASN A 259 17.67 9.44 -1.60
C ASN A 259 17.43 7.99 -2.00
N CYS A 260 18.25 7.41 -2.86
CA CYS A 260 18.06 6.08 -3.41
C CYS A 260 19.07 5.09 -2.82
N PHE A 261 18.93 4.82 -1.52
CA PHE A 261 19.79 3.88 -0.80
C PHE A 261 18.99 2.86 0.00
N LEU A 262 19.54 1.65 0.11
CA LEU A 262 19.02 0.63 1.04
C LEU A 262 19.59 0.88 2.43
N MET A 263 18.77 0.59 3.44
CA MET A 263 19.19 0.56 4.83
C MET A 263 18.97 -0.84 5.40
N ARG A 264 19.89 -1.25 6.27
CA ARG A 264 19.74 -2.40 7.15
C ARG A 264 19.69 -1.90 8.59
N ASN A 265 18.53 -1.94 9.22
CA ASN A 265 18.32 -1.32 10.53
C ASN A 265 18.83 0.15 10.51
N HIS A 266 19.67 0.55 11.48
CA HIS A 266 20.32 1.86 11.53
C HIS A 266 21.69 1.89 10.84
N VAL A 267 22.08 0.83 10.12
CA VAL A 267 23.37 0.76 9.43
C VAL A 267 23.32 1.63 8.17
N ASP A 268 24.52 2.07 7.81
CA ASP A 268 24.83 3.00 6.73
C ASP A 268 24.18 2.69 5.37
N PRO A 269 23.81 3.74 4.61
CA PRO A 269 23.12 3.63 3.34
C PRO A 269 23.96 2.92 2.27
N MET A 270 23.39 1.88 1.65
CA MET A 270 24.00 1.11 0.56
C MET A 270 23.42 1.55 -0.79
N ILE A 271 24.28 1.78 -1.81
CA ILE A 271 23.80 2.12 -3.16
C ILE A 271 23.11 0.92 -3.77
N ILE A 272 21.99 1.23 -4.39
CA ILE A 272 21.14 0.27 -5.05
C ILE A 272 21.73 -0.15 -6.41
N GLU A 273 22.22 -1.37 -6.50
CA GLU A 273 22.54 -2.01 -7.79
C GLU A 273 21.66 -3.23 -8.10
N ARG A 274 21.05 -3.90 -7.10
CA ARG A 274 20.26 -5.13 -7.28
C ARG A 274 18.97 -5.22 -6.42
N GLN A 275 18.18 -4.13 -6.43
CA GLN A 275 16.93 -3.94 -5.67
C GLN A 275 16.13 -5.22 -5.33
N PHE A 276 15.79 -6.02 -6.33
CA PHE A 276 14.88 -7.14 -6.16
C PHE A 276 15.52 -8.38 -5.50
N LEU A 277 16.72 -8.75 -5.93
CA LEU A 277 17.42 -9.89 -5.35
C LEU A 277 17.70 -9.63 -3.87
N ASP A 278 18.07 -8.41 -3.53
CA ASP A 278 18.34 -7.99 -2.16
C ASP A 278 17.09 -8.14 -1.26
N LEU A 279 15.89 -7.80 -1.77
CA LEU A 279 14.62 -7.97 -1.07
C LEU A 279 14.28 -9.44 -0.82
N LEU A 280 14.38 -10.28 -1.86
CA LEU A 280 14.13 -11.71 -1.72
C LEU A 280 15.12 -12.35 -0.75
N TRP A 281 16.41 -12.00 -0.86
CA TRP A 281 17.44 -12.46 0.07
C TRP A 281 17.15 -12.00 1.49
N GLY A 282 16.75 -10.75 1.71
CA GLY A 282 16.35 -10.24 3.03
C GLY A 282 15.19 -11.03 3.63
N GLY A 283 14.16 -11.32 2.84
CA GLY A 283 13.04 -12.15 3.26
C GLY A 283 13.46 -13.57 3.60
N LEU A 284 14.24 -14.22 2.72
CA LEU A 284 14.76 -15.58 2.96
C LEU A 284 15.70 -15.65 4.17
N LEU A 285 16.57 -14.65 4.36
CA LEU A 285 17.44 -14.55 5.53
C LEU A 285 16.63 -14.38 6.81
N TYR A 286 15.56 -13.60 6.79
CA TYR A 286 14.63 -13.52 7.91
C TYR A 286 14.04 -14.89 8.25
N PHE A 287 13.48 -15.60 7.26
CA PHE A 287 13.01 -16.97 7.45
C PHE A 287 14.08 -17.89 8.04
N ILE A 288 15.30 -17.84 7.52
CA ILE A 288 16.43 -18.63 8.01
C ILE A 288 16.79 -18.27 9.45
N TYR A 289 16.73 -16.99 9.83
CA TYR A 289 16.96 -16.52 11.19
C TYR A 289 15.86 -17.02 12.15
N PHE A 290 14.59 -16.96 11.71
CA PHE A 290 13.43 -17.41 12.50
C PHE A 290 13.22 -18.92 12.53
N ARG A 291 13.93 -19.68 11.69
CA ARG A 291 13.90 -21.15 11.65
C ARG A 291 14.12 -21.80 13.03
N ASN A 292 14.82 -21.11 13.94
CA ASN A 292 15.20 -21.63 15.26
C ASN A 292 14.37 -21.05 16.41
N ALA A 293 13.36 -20.24 16.15
CA ALA A 293 12.59 -19.59 17.19
C ALA A 293 11.21 -20.23 17.30
N ASP A 294 10.89 -20.83 18.45
CA ASP A 294 9.52 -21.22 18.86
C ASP A 294 8.60 -19.99 19.07
N THR A 295 8.90 -18.86 18.42
CA THR A 295 8.24 -17.57 18.58
C THR A 295 7.38 -17.25 17.35
N PRO A 296 6.15 -16.77 17.53
CA PRO A 296 5.34 -16.32 16.42
C PRO A 296 5.98 -15.08 15.76
N PHE A 297 5.81 -14.93 14.45
CA PHE A 297 6.44 -13.84 13.70
C PHE A 297 5.47 -13.01 12.86
N LEU A 298 5.88 -11.78 12.59
CA LEU A 298 5.32 -10.90 11.57
C LEU A 298 6.40 -10.61 10.53
N LEU A 299 6.13 -10.94 9.28
CA LEU A 299 6.89 -10.48 8.14
C LEU A 299 6.02 -9.54 7.32
N PHE A 300 6.39 -8.27 7.24
CA PHE A 300 5.82 -7.32 6.30
C PHE A 300 6.76 -7.20 5.09
N LEU A 301 6.37 -7.85 3.99
CA LEU A 301 7.08 -7.84 2.72
C LEU A 301 6.47 -6.74 1.84
N SER A 302 7.07 -5.56 1.89
CA SER A 302 6.64 -4.40 1.13
C SER A 302 7.52 -4.25 -0.10
N TYR A 303 7.13 -4.85 -1.23
CA TYR A 303 7.93 -4.79 -2.45
C TYR A 303 8.18 -3.35 -2.93
N LEU A 304 9.29 -3.19 -3.64
CA LEU A 304 9.53 -2.01 -4.48
C LEU A 304 8.84 -2.16 -5.84
N GLN A 305 8.65 -3.41 -6.26
CA GLN A 305 7.87 -3.73 -7.45
C GLN A 305 6.38 -3.47 -7.17
N VAL A 306 5.66 -2.86 -8.10
CA VAL A 306 6.00 -2.52 -9.50
C VAL A 306 6.09 -1.02 -9.74
N HIS A 307 6.47 -0.25 -8.72
CA HIS A 307 6.69 1.19 -8.84
C HIS A 307 7.94 1.50 -9.65
N THR A 308 7.94 2.63 -10.34
CA THR A 308 9.08 3.08 -11.15
C THR A 308 10.20 3.68 -10.29
N ALA A 309 11.49 3.56 -10.64
CA ALA A 309 12.05 2.88 -11.80
C ALA A 309 11.88 1.36 -11.75
N LEU A 310 11.50 0.76 -12.87
CA LEU A 310 11.30 -0.69 -12.98
C LEU A 310 12.64 -1.42 -13.06
N TYR A 311 12.71 -2.56 -12.39
CA TYR A 311 13.84 -3.49 -12.42
C TYR A 311 13.31 -4.91 -12.61
N ALA A 312 14.00 -5.65 -13.48
CA ALA A 312 13.80 -7.08 -13.66
C ALA A 312 15.17 -7.76 -13.72
N SER A 313 15.34 -8.90 -13.05
CA SER A 313 16.57 -9.70 -13.18
C SER A 313 16.71 -10.31 -14.57
N LYS A 314 17.89 -10.87 -14.86
CA LYS A 314 18.21 -11.49 -16.16
C LYS A 314 17.23 -12.62 -16.52
N ASP A 315 16.66 -13.29 -15.53
CA ASP A 315 15.73 -14.41 -15.73
C ASP A 315 14.33 -13.95 -16.12
N PHE A 316 13.99 -12.67 -15.95
CA PHE A 316 12.66 -12.14 -16.30
C PHE A 316 12.73 -11.09 -17.41
N LYS A 317 13.82 -10.33 -17.50
CA LYS A 317 13.98 -9.24 -18.46
C LYS A 317 13.73 -9.67 -19.91
N GLY A 318 12.83 -8.96 -20.59
CA GLY A 318 12.45 -9.14 -21.98
C GLY A 318 11.54 -10.34 -22.25
N LYS A 319 10.92 -10.94 -21.23
CA LYS A 319 10.08 -12.15 -21.39
C LYS A 319 8.60 -11.86 -21.36
N SER A 320 8.17 -10.79 -20.69
CA SER A 320 6.77 -10.44 -20.58
C SER A 320 6.26 -9.74 -21.84
N LYS A 321 4.96 -9.85 -22.08
CA LYS A 321 4.28 -9.12 -23.17
C LYS A 321 4.06 -7.65 -22.84
N HIS A 322 4.23 -7.26 -21.57
CA HIS A 322 3.99 -5.91 -21.05
C HIS A 322 5.29 -5.18 -20.75
N GLY A 323 6.32 -5.43 -21.57
CA GLY A 323 7.63 -4.79 -21.42
C GLY A 323 8.24 -5.02 -20.03
N LEU A 324 9.02 -4.04 -19.59
CA LEU A 324 9.73 -4.14 -18.31
C LEU A 324 8.78 -4.15 -17.09
N TYR A 325 7.58 -3.55 -17.23
CA TYR A 325 6.56 -3.61 -16.17
C TYR A 325 6.12 -5.04 -15.93
N GLY A 326 5.74 -5.74 -17.00
CA GLY A 326 5.35 -7.13 -16.92
C GLY A 326 6.48 -8.04 -16.42
N ASP A 327 7.71 -7.79 -16.83
CA ASP A 327 8.87 -8.55 -16.31
C ASP A 327 8.99 -8.39 -14.79
N ALA A 328 8.78 -7.18 -14.26
CA ALA A 328 8.80 -6.90 -12.83
C ALA A 328 7.61 -7.54 -12.08
N VAL A 329 6.39 -7.51 -12.65
CA VAL A 329 5.22 -8.20 -12.07
C VAL A 329 5.46 -9.70 -11.96
N GLU A 330 5.99 -10.32 -13.02
CA GLU A 330 6.22 -11.76 -13.06
C GLU A 330 7.37 -12.20 -12.15
N GLU A 331 8.38 -11.34 -12.00
CA GLU A 331 9.45 -11.55 -11.03
C GLU A 331 8.93 -11.46 -9.58
N MET A 332 8.08 -10.47 -9.28
CA MET A 332 7.38 -10.37 -7.99
C MET A 332 6.56 -11.63 -7.69
N ASP A 333 5.78 -12.11 -8.67
CA ASP A 333 5.01 -13.35 -8.55
C ASP A 333 5.90 -14.55 -8.19
N TRP A 334 7.05 -14.68 -8.87
CA TRP A 334 8.01 -15.72 -8.57
C TRP A 334 8.54 -15.64 -7.13
N SER A 335 8.84 -14.44 -6.63
CA SER A 335 9.25 -14.24 -5.23
C SER A 335 8.15 -14.62 -4.24
N VAL A 336 6.88 -14.26 -4.52
CA VAL A 336 5.74 -14.74 -3.72
C VAL A 336 5.70 -16.27 -3.69
N GLY A 337 5.90 -16.92 -4.84
CA GLY A 337 6.02 -18.38 -4.92
C GLY A 337 7.11 -18.95 -4.01
N LYS A 338 8.30 -18.33 -3.97
CA LYS A 338 9.39 -18.75 -3.09
C LYS A 338 9.06 -18.64 -1.60
N ILE A 339 8.32 -17.61 -1.20
CA ILE A 339 7.85 -17.50 0.18
C ILE A 339 6.86 -18.61 0.52
N LEU A 340 5.92 -18.92 -0.39
CA LEU A 340 4.96 -20.00 -0.19
C LEU A 340 5.63 -21.39 -0.14
N ASP A 341 6.62 -21.63 -1.00
CA ASP A 341 7.42 -22.87 -1.00
C ASP A 341 8.14 -23.07 0.35
N VAL A 342 8.66 -21.99 0.96
CA VAL A 342 9.32 -22.05 2.28
C VAL A 342 8.33 -22.41 3.38
N LEU A 343 7.12 -21.84 3.38
CA LEU A 343 6.08 -22.18 4.35
C LEU A 343 5.67 -23.64 4.27
N GLU A 344 5.61 -24.20 3.06
CA GLU A 344 5.32 -25.61 2.84
C GLU A 344 6.47 -26.49 3.30
N LYS A 345 7.69 -26.20 2.85
CA LYS A 345 8.91 -26.95 3.20
C LYS A 345 9.12 -27.05 4.71
N TRP A 346 8.73 -26.03 5.47
CA TRP A 346 8.91 -25.97 6.91
C TRP A 346 7.63 -26.23 7.71
N ASN A 347 6.56 -26.67 7.06
CA ASN A 347 5.30 -27.01 7.70
C ASN A 347 4.73 -25.88 8.58
N LEU A 348 4.78 -24.65 8.07
CA LEU A 348 4.25 -23.44 8.71
C LEU A 348 2.89 -22.99 8.11
N ASN A 349 2.43 -23.64 7.04
CA ASN A 349 1.24 -23.24 6.28
C ASN A 349 -0.03 -23.14 7.15
N ASP A 350 -0.30 -24.10 8.04
CA ASP A 350 -1.51 -24.16 8.86
C ASP A 350 -1.54 -23.12 10.00
N LYS A 351 -0.37 -22.60 10.38
CA LYS A 351 -0.21 -21.59 11.44
C LYS A 351 0.03 -20.17 10.91
N THR A 352 0.07 -19.98 9.60
CA THR A 352 0.47 -18.70 8.99
C THR A 352 -0.66 -18.12 8.15
N LEU A 353 -1.09 -16.92 8.52
CA LEU A 353 -1.94 -16.08 7.69
C LEU A 353 -1.05 -15.37 6.66
N VAL A 354 -1.36 -15.56 5.37
CA VAL A 354 -0.72 -14.84 4.27
C VAL A 354 -1.73 -13.91 3.65
N TYR A 355 -1.41 -12.62 3.60
CA TYR A 355 -2.24 -11.58 2.99
C TYR A 355 -1.46 -10.91 1.86
N PHE A 356 -2.11 -10.63 0.73
CA PHE A 356 -1.52 -9.96 -0.43
C PHE A 356 -2.39 -8.79 -0.86
N THR A 357 -1.78 -7.63 -1.08
CA THR A 357 -2.45 -6.44 -1.62
C THR A 357 -1.50 -5.52 -2.40
N SER A 358 -2.02 -4.39 -2.87
CA SER A 358 -1.27 -3.22 -3.33
C SER A 358 -1.56 -2.04 -2.40
N ASP A 359 -0.60 -1.11 -2.26
CA ASP A 359 -0.85 0.13 -1.50
C ASP A 359 -1.89 1.03 -2.17
N GLN A 360 -1.92 1.10 -3.50
CA GLN A 360 -2.96 1.75 -4.29
C GLN A 360 -3.04 1.12 -5.69
N GLY A 361 -3.96 1.63 -6.52
CA GLY A 361 -4.08 1.20 -7.91
C GLY A 361 -2.93 1.65 -8.81
N ALA A 362 -2.91 1.14 -10.04
CA ALA A 362 -1.81 1.38 -10.97
C ALA A 362 -1.72 2.83 -11.47
N HIS A 363 -0.49 3.24 -11.79
CA HIS A 363 -0.18 4.57 -12.32
C HIS A 363 -0.46 4.65 -13.83
N VAL A 364 -1.61 5.22 -14.21
CA VAL A 364 -2.09 5.26 -15.61
C VAL A 364 -1.27 6.21 -16.49
N GLU A 365 -0.74 7.27 -15.90
CA GLU A 365 0.06 8.32 -16.54
C GLU A 365 1.53 7.91 -16.76
N GLU A 366 1.93 6.75 -16.25
CA GLU A 366 3.33 6.31 -16.20
C GLU A 366 3.78 5.72 -17.55
N VAL A 367 4.07 6.63 -18.48
CA VAL A 367 4.58 6.32 -19.81
C VAL A 367 5.94 7.01 -19.99
N SER A 368 6.89 6.30 -20.60
CA SER A 368 8.21 6.85 -20.92
C SER A 368 8.15 7.79 -22.13
N SER A 369 9.20 8.57 -22.35
CA SER A 369 9.29 9.46 -23.52
C SER A 369 9.31 8.72 -24.87
N THR A 370 9.66 7.43 -24.87
CA THR A 370 9.64 6.56 -26.06
C THR A 370 8.28 5.87 -26.28
N GLY A 371 7.31 6.12 -25.39
CA GLY A 371 5.96 5.52 -25.45
C GLY A 371 5.84 4.16 -24.77
N GLU A 372 6.89 3.65 -24.12
CA GLU A 372 6.79 2.43 -23.31
C GLU A 372 5.92 2.69 -22.07
N VAL A 373 4.92 1.86 -21.86
CA VAL A 373 4.03 1.91 -20.70
C VAL A 373 4.73 1.23 -19.52
N HIS A 374 5.00 1.99 -18.47
CA HIS A 374 5.67 1.53 -17.25
C HIS A 374 4.70 1.45 -16.05
N GLY A 375 3.46 1.90 -16.22
CA GLY A 375 2.37 1.69 -15.28
C GLY A 375 1.62 0.38 -15.50
N GLY A 376 0.82 0.02 -14.50
CA GLY A 376 -0.05 -1.16 -14.53
C GLY A 376 -1.44 -0.94 -15.11
N TYR A 377 -2.26 -1.99 -14.98
CA TYR A 377 -3.61 -2.02 -15.51
C TYR A 377 -4.67 -2.19 -14.41
N ASN A 378 -5.65 -1.29 -14.41
CA ASN A 378 -6.76 -1.30 -13.44
C ASN A 378 -8.01 -2.00 -13.97
N GLY A 379 -7.94 -2.83 -15.01
CA GLY A 379 -9.11 -3.59 -15.46
C GLY A 379 -10.21 -2.71 -16.07
N ILE A 380 -11.45 -2.98 -15.66
CA ILE A 380 -12.64 -2.22 -16.08
C ILE A 380 -12.79 -0.87 -15.35
N TYR A 381 -11.99 -0.64 -14.31
CA TYR A 381 -12.15 0.48 -13.39
C TYR A 381 -11.53 1.76 -13.94
N LYS A 382 -12.19 2.89 -13.68
CA LYS A 382 -11.77 4.22 -14.14
C LYS A 382 -10.65 4.78 -13.26
N GLY A 383 -9.78 5.59 -13.86
CA GLY A 383 -8.65 6.22 -13.19
C GLY A 383 -7.56 5.26 -12.75
N GLY A 384 -6.72 5.75 -11.85
CA GLY A 384 -5.54 5.08 -11.32
C GLY A 384 -4.98 5.80 -10.11
N LYS A 385 -3.71 5.53 -9.78
CA LYS A 385 -2.93 6.25 -8.78
C LYS A 385 -3.20 7.76 -8.84
N ALA A 386 -3.26 8.40 -7.67
CA ALA A 386 -3.60 9.80 -7.46
C ALA A 386 -5.09 10.19 -7.70
N THR A 387 -6.00 9.23 -7.91
CA THR A 387 -7.45 9.51 -8.06
C THR A 387 -8.29 8.60 -7.15
N ASN A 388 -9.45 9.07 -6.67
CA ASN A 388 -10.42 8.19 -5.98
C ASN A 388 -11.47 7.59 -6.92
N TRP A 389 -11.24 7.60 -8.23
CA TRP A 389 -11.95 6.65 -9.11
C TRP A 389 -11.56 5.22 -8.70
N GLU A 390 -12.40 4.23 -9.00
CA GLU A 390 -12.20 2.84 -8.53
C GLU A 390 -10.81 2.31 -8.91
N GLY A 391 -10.27 2.66 -10.07
CA GLY A 391 -8.95 2.22 -10.50
C GLY A 391 -7.79 2.76 -9.65
N GLY A 392 -7.98 3.81 -8.85
CA GLY A 392 -6.97 4.33 -7.94
C GLY A 392 -7.02 3.80 -6.51
N ILE A 393 -8.21 3.35 -6.07
CA ILE A 393 -8.43 2.89 -4.68
C ILE A 393 -8.79 1.41 -4.58
N ARG A 394 -9.37 0.80 -5.61
CA ARG A 394 -9.67 -0.64 -5.64
C ARG A 394 -8.39 -1.39 -5.99
N VAL A 395 -7.96 -2.25 -5.09
CA VAL A 395 -6.67 -2.96 -5.15
C VAL A 395 -6.88 -4.47 -5.04
N PRO A 396 -5.94 -5.30 -5.52
CA PRO A 396 -5.95 -6.71 -5.19
C PRO A 396 -6.03 -6.93 -3.69
N GLY A 397 -6.84 -7.88 -3.25
CA GLY A 397 -6.93 -8.29 -1.86
C GLY A 397 -7.08 -9.80 -1.81
N LEU A 398 -6.05 -10.50 -1.36
CA LEU A 398 -6.06 -11.95 -1.23
C LEU A 398 -5.67 -12.34 0.19
N LEU A 399 -6.32 -13.35 0.76
CA LEU A 399 -5.98 -13.86 2.08
C LEU A 399 -6.05 -15.38 2.11
N ARG A 400 -4.95 -16.02 2.49
CA ARG A 400 -4.82 -17.48 2.58
C ARG A 400 -4.44 -17.88 4.00
N TRP A 401 -5.24 -18.76 4.59
CA TRP A 401 -4.92 -19.43 5.85
C TRP A 401 -5.56 -20.83 5.91
N PRO A 402 -4.82 -21.88 5.48
CA PRO A 402 -5.33 -23.25 5.42
C PRO A 402 -5.95 -23.71 6.74
N GLY A 403 -7.17 -24.25 6.66
CA GLY A 403 -7.92 -24.74 7.83
C GLY A 403 -8.66 -23.66 8.62
N MET A 404 -8.39 -22.38 8.38
CA MET A 404 -9.04 -21.25 9.08
C MET A 404 -9.95 -20.42 8.17
N VAL A 405 -9.65 -20.36 6.88
CA VAL A 405 -10.49 -19.73 5.84
C VAL A 405 -10.78 -20.73 4.72
N GLN A 406 -11.95 -20.61 4.10
CA GLN A 406 -12.34 -21.49 3.01
C GLN A 406 -11.59 -21.10 1.73
N ALA A 407 -10.96 -22.09 1.09
CA ALA A 407 -10.22 -21.89 -0.15
C ALA A 407 -11.16 -21.68 -1.35
N GLY A 408 -10.77 -20.79 -2.26
CA GLY A 408 -11.48 -20.50 -3.51
C GLY A 408 -12.73 -19.65 -3.36
N VAL A 409 -12.89 -18.94 -2.23
CA VAL A 409 -14.07 -18.09 -1.97
C VAL A 409 -13.81 -16.67 -2.48
N HIS A 410 -14.84 -16.06 -3.05
CA HIS A 410 -14.86 -14.63 -3.36
C HIS A 410 -15.71 -13.89 -2.33
N ILE A 411 -15.24 -12.72 -1.89
CA ILE A 411 -15.98 -11.81 -1.01
C ILE A 411 -16.17 -10.50 -1.76
N ASP A 412 -17.43 -10.14 -1.96
CA ASP A 412 -17.82 -8.95 -2.72
C ASP A 412 -18.12 -7.73 -1.85
N GLU A 413 -18.12 -7.92 -0.53
CA GLU A 413 -18.30 -6.87 0.45
C GLU A 413 -17.17 -5.83 0.42
N PRO A 414 -17.49 -4.53 0.61
CA PRO A 414 -16.47 -3.50 0.78
C PRO A 414 -15.55 -3.80 1.95
N THR A 415 -14.26 -3.88 1.68
CA THR A 415 -13.20 -4.08 2.69
C THR A 415 -12.09 -3.06 2.45
N SER A 416 -11.24 -2.82 3.45
CA SER A 416 -10.18 -1.83 3.38
C SER A 416 -8.81 -2.39 3.70
N ASN A 417 -7.76 -1.80 3.15
CA ASN A 417 -6.38 -2.01 3.59
C ASN A 417 -6.19 -1.71 5.10
N MET A 418 -7.04 -0.85 5.69
CA MET A 418 -7.02 -0.57 7.13
C MET A 418 -7.45 -1.77 7.98
N ASP A 419 -8.20 -2.71 7.41
CA ASP A 419 -8.80 -3.84 8.12
C ASP A 419 -7.78 -4.88 8.56
N ILE A 420 -6.59 -4.90 7.95
CA ILE A 420 -5.53 -5.81 8.37
C ILE A 420 -5.09 -5.51 9.81
N PHE A 421 -5.09 -4.23 10.21
CA PHE A 421 -4.64 -3.80 11.54
C PHE A 421 -5.45 -4.47 12.65
N PRO A 422 -6.78 -4.29 12.74
CA PRO A 422 -7.54 -4.92 13.79
C PRO A 422 -7.61 -6.45 13.64
N THR A 423 -7.59 -6.96 12.40
CA THR A 423 -7.58 -8.41 12.13
C THR A 423 -6.35 -9.08 12.77
N VAL A 424 -5.16 -8.56 12.47
CA VAL A 424 -3.89 -9.08 13.00
C VAL A 424 -3.79 -8.91 14.52
N VAL A 425 -4.16 -7.73 15.03
CA VAL A 425 -4.11 -7.41 16.46
C VAL A 425 -5.03 -8.33 17.27
N LYS A 426 -6.26 -8.57 16.80
CA LYS A 426 -7.20 -9.50 17.45
C LYS A 426 -6.75 -10.96 17.36
N LEU A 427 -6.21 -11.39 16.21
CA LEU A 427 -5.67 -12.75 16.04
C LEU A 427 -4.49 -13.04 16.98
N ALA A 428 -3.70 -12.03 17.31
CA ALA A 428 -2.65 -12.13 18.33
C ALA A 428 -3.18 -12.03 19.78
N GLY A 429 -4.50 -11.91 19.97
CA GLY A 429 -5.13 -11.80 21.29
C GLY A 429 -4.82 -10.50 22.02
N ILE A 430 -4.63 -9.41 21.28
CA ILE A 430 -4.33 -8.08 21.81
C ILE A 430 -5.61 -7.22 21.74
N PRO A 431 -5.98 -6.48 22.80
CA PRO A 431 -7.08 -5.53 22.72
C PRO A 431 -6.71 -4.34 21.83
N LEU A 432 -7.67 -3.84 21.04
CA LEU A 432 -7.46 -2.63 20.25
C LEU A 432 -7.23 -1.41 21.17
N PRO A 433 -6.45 -0.41 20.71
CA PRO A 433 -6.31 0.86 21.41
C PRO A 433 -7.67 1.51 21.69
N LYS A 434 -7.87 2.00 22.91
CA LYS A 434 -9.13 2.65 23.34
C LYS A 434 -9.06 4.17 23.40
N ASP A 435 -7.86 4.72 23.29
CA ASP A 435 -7.55 6.15 23.32
C ASP A 435 -7.77 6.83 21.96
N ARG A 436 -8.05 6.06 20.91
CA ARG A 436 -8.19 6.54 19.54
C ARG A 436 -9.18 5.68 18.75
N ILE A 437 -9.79 6.28 17.73
CA ILE A 437 -10.64 5.57 16.77
C ILE A 437 -9.77 4.69 15.87
N ILE A 438 -10.19 3.46 15.62
CA ILE A 438 -9.65 2.59 14.58
C ILE A 438 -10.73 2.48 13.50
N ASP A 439 -10.40 2.83 12.26
CA ASP A 439 -11.33 2.85 11.12
C ASP A 439 -11.39 1.49 10.40
N GLY A 440 -10.34 0.68 10.54
CA GLY A 440 -10.35 -0.69 10.06
C GLY A 440 -11.27 -1.58 10.90
N HIS A 441 -11.80 -2.62 10.27
CA HIS A 441 -12.64 -3.64 10.89
C HIS A 441 -12.00 -5.04 10.83
N ASP A 442 -12.38 -5.91 11.76
CA ASP A 442 -11.85 -7.28 11.79
C ASP A 442 -12.48 -8.14 10.68
N LEU A 443 -11.64 -8.67 9.79
CA LEU A 443 -12.07 -9.47 8.65
C LEU A 443 -12.42 -10.91 9.02
N MET A 444 -11.95 -11.42 10.17
CA MET A 444 -12.08 -12.85 10.48
C MET A 444 -13.54 -13.36 10.52
N PRO A 445 -14.51 -12.63 11.10
CA PRO A 445 -15.91 -13.05 11.05
C PRO A 445 -16.43 -13.19 9.61
N LEU A 446 -16.04 -12.27 8.72
CA LEU A 446 -16.45 -12.27 7.31
C LEU A 446 -15.76 -13.42 6.55
N LEU A 447 -14.44 -13.58 6.72
CA LEU A 447 -13.64 -14.65 6.13
C LEU A 447 -14.09 -16.06 6.55
N GLN A 448 -14.66 -16.19 7.75
CA GLN A 448 -15.18 -17.45 8.29
C GLN A 448 -16.67 -17.66 7.97
N GLY A 449 -17.31 -16.74 7.24
CA GLY A 449 -18.74 -16.80 6.92
C GLY A 449 -19.66 -16.70 8.14
N LYS A 450 -19.17 -16.16 9.27
CA LYS A 450 -19.97 -15.94 10.48
C LYS A 450 -20.87 -14.72 10.34
N ILE A 451 -20.41 -13.75 9.56
CA ILE A 451 -21.22 -12.64 9.06
C ILE A 451 -21.13 -12.66 7.54
N LEU A 452 -22.20 -12.23 6.88
CA LEU A 452 -22.25 -12.15 5.41
C LEU A 452 -21.88 -10.75 4.90
N ARG A 453 -21.97 -9.74 5.76
CA ARG A 453 -21.77 -8.34 5.45
C ARG A 453 -20.56 -7.80 6.20
N SER A 454 -19.76 -6.98 5.53
CA SER A 454 -18.71 -6.21 6.17
C SER A 454 -19.30 -5.18 7.13
N GLU A 455 -18.49 -4.74 8.09
CA GLU A 455 -18.86 -3.63 8.98
C GLU A 455 -18.71 -2.25 8.28
N HIS A 456 -18.26 -2.23 7.02
CA HIS A 456 -18.08 -1.02 6.21
C HIS A 456 -19.36 -0.61 5.51
N GLU A 457 -20.32 -0.06 6.27
CA GLU A 457 -21.46 0.63 5.66
C GLU A 457 -21.01 1.91 4.94
N PHE A 458 -20.07 2.67 5.52
CA PHE A 458 -19.49 3.87 4.91
C PHE A 458 -17.98 3.77 4.80
N LEU A 459 -17.45 4.14 3.63
CA LEU A 459 -16.02 4.35 3.40
C LEU A 459 -15.78 5.76 2.87
N PHE A 460 -14.81 6.45 3.47
CA PHE A 460 -14.48 7.84 3.15
C PHE A 460 -13.21 7.87 2.30
N HIS A 461 -13.31 8.41 1.10
CA HIS A 461 -12.21 8.44 0.14
C HIS A 461 -11.57 9.83 0.13
N TYR A 462 -10.37 9.91 0.70
CA TYR A 462 -9.60 11.14 0.78
C TYR A 462 -8.65 11.27 -0.41
N CYS A 463 -8.58 12.47 -0.98
CA CYS A 463 -7.50 12.90 -1.86
C CYS A 463 -6.56 13.79 -1.03
N ASN A 464 -5.44 13.21 -0.56
CA ASN A 464 -4.63 13.82 0.50
C ASN A 464 -5.50 14.25 1.69
N ALA A 465 -5.45 15.52 2.13
CA ALA A 465 -6.27 16.00 3.25
C ALA A 465 -7.73 16.34 2.88
N TYR A 466 -8.08 16.28 1.59
CA TYR A 466 -9.39 16.70 1.08
C TYR A 466 -10.33 15.51 0.96
N LEU A 467 -11.50 15.55 1.62
CA LEU A 467 -12.52 14.50 1.47
C LEU A 467 -13.11 14.58 0.05
N ASN A 468 -12.81 13.58 -0.77
CA ASN A 468 -13.08 13.63 -2.21
C ASN A 468 -14.36 12.89 -2.59
N ALA A 469 -14.53 11.67 -2.07
CA ALA A 469 -15.72 10.87 -2.31
C ALA A 469 -16.12 10.08 -1.06
N VAL A 470 -17.36 9.60 -1.04
CA VAL A 470 -17.87 8.68 -0.01
C VAL A 470 -18.57 7.54 -0.69
N ARG A 471 -18.23 6.31 -0.27
CA ARG A 471 -18.95 5.10 -0.61
C ARG A 471 -19.90 4.74 0.52
N TRP A 472 -21.12 4.37 0.16
CA TRP A 472 -22.15 3.90 1.05
C TRP A 472 -22.75 2.58 0.56
N HIS A 473 -22.69 1.56 1.40
CA HIS A 473 -23.28 0.25 1.19
C HIS A 473 -24.40 -0.01 2.20
N PRO A 474 -25.63 0.46 1.94
CA PRO A 474 -26.76 0.39 2.86
C PRO A 474 -27.05 -1.02 3.40
N GLY A 475 -27.41 -1.10 4.69
CA GLY A 475 -27.75 -2.33 5.44
C GLY A 475 -28.68 -3.34 4.76
N ASN A 476 -29.59 -2.81 3.93
CA ASN A 476 -30.74 -3.50 3.37
C ASN A 476 -30.72 -3.61 1.84
N SER A 477 -29.59 -3.30 1.19
CA SER A 477 -29.46 -3.35 -0.26
C SER A 477 -28.06 -3.77 -0.70
N GLU A 478 -27.99 -4.39 -1.88
CA GLU A 478 -26.76 -4.76 -2.58
C GLU A 478 -26.15 -3.59 -3.37
N SER A 479 -26.89 -2.48 -3.52
CA SER A 479 -26.36 -1.28 -4.18
C SER A 479 -25.20 -0.70 -3.38
N ILE A 480 -24.27 -0.10 -4.12
CA ILE A 480 -23.12 0.58 -3.53
C ILE A 480 -23.05 1.94 -4.17
N TRP A 481 -23.47 2.93 -3.40
CA TRP A 481 -23.52 4.30 -3.82
C TRP A 481 -22.16 4.94 -3.60
N LYS A 482 -21.72 5.74 -4.56
CA LYS A 482 -20.48 6.51 -4.44
C LYS A 482 -20.72 7.94 -4.90
N ALA A 483 -20.56 8.88 -3.97
CA ALA A 483 -20.75 10.30 -4.23
C ALA A 483 -19.40 11.03 -4.23
N PHE A 484 -19.11 11.76 -5.30
CA PHE A 484 -17.94 12.62 -5.43
C PHE A 484 -18.29 14.08 -5.15
N PHE A 485 -17.62 14.69 -4.18
CA PHE A 485 -17.71 16.14 -3.92
C PHE A 485 -16.92 16.95 -4.95
N PHE A 486 -15.86 16.35 -5.49
CA PHE A 486 -15.10 16.89 -6.60
C PHE A 486 -14.44 15.75 -7.38
N THR A 487 -14.03 16.02 -8.62
CA THR A 487 -13.29 15.07 -9.46
C THR A 487 -12.06 15.76 -10.05
N PRO A 488 -10.95 15.03 -10.29
CA PRO A 488 -9.83 15.58 -11.02
C PRO A 488 -10.23 15.87 -12.47
N ASN A 489 -9.61 16.89 -13.06
CA ASN A 489 -9.74 17.19 -14.48
C ASN A 489 -8.70 16.38 -15.23
N PHE A 490 -9.12 15.30 -15.90
CA PHE A 490 -8.24 14.50 -16.74
C PHE A 490 -7.68 15.32 -17.90
N ASP A 491 -6.43 15.05 -18.23
CA ASP A 491 -5.68 15.82 -19.22
C ASP A 491 -4.77 14.88 -20.04
N PRO A 492 -5.06 14.68 -21.33
CA PRO A 492 -6.09 15.34 -22.13
C PRO A 492 -7.52 14.92 -21.75
N GLU A 493 -8.52 15.74 -22.09
CA GLU A 493 -9.93 15.44 -21.84
C GLU A 493 -10.36 14.11 -22.48
N GLY A 494 -11.19 13.33 -21.77
CA GLY A 494 -11.61 11.99 -22.20
C GLY A 494 -10.55 10.89 -22.02
N SER A 495 -9.34 11.24 -21.56
CA SER A 495 -8.37 10.25 -21.11
C SER A 495 -8.76 9.66 -19.74
N ASN A 496 -7.96 8.72 -19.23
CA ASN A 496 -8.18 8.05 -17.95
C ASN A 496 -7.18 8.50 -16.87
N GLY A 497 -6.56 9.67 -17.02
CA GLY A 497 -5.53 10.18 -16.12
C GLY A 497 -5.11 11.63 -16.42
N CYS A 498 -4.13 12.14 -15.69
CA CYS A 498 -3.61 13.50 -15.80
C CYS A 498 -2.16 13.51 -16.35
N TYR A 499 -1.99 13.16 -17.63
CA TYR A 499 -0.69 12.90 -18.25
C TYR A 499 0.25 14.11 -18.24
N ASN A 500 -0.27 15.34 -18.43
CA ASN A 500 0.56 16.55 -18.46
C ASN A 500 1.17 16.91 -17.09
N SER A 501 0.43 16.69 -16.00
CA SER A 501 0.91 16.90 -14.64
C SER A 501 1.56 15.65 -14.04
N HIS A 502 1.62 14.53 -14.80
CA HIS A 502 2.10 13.21 -14.39
C HIS A 502 1.25 12.50 -13.32
N VAL A 503 0.56 13.26 -12.47
CA VAL A 503 -0.42 12.79 -11.49
C VAL A 503 -1.58 13.78 -11.39
N CYS A 504 -2.76 13.29 -11.01
CA CYS A 504 -3.90 14.16 -10.72
C CYS A 504 -3.78 14.84 -9.35
N TYR A 505 -4.31 16.06 -9.23
CA TYR A 505 -4.30 16.84 -7.99
C TYR A 505 -5.66 16.84 -7.27
N CYS A 506 -5.62 17.24 -6.00
CA CYS A 506 -6.77 17.20 -5.10
C CYS A 506 -7.45 18.56 -4.87
N TYR A 507 -6.88 19.67 -5.35
CA TYR A 507 -7.41 21.00 -5.12
C TYR A 507 -6.97 22.00 -6.21
N GLY A 508 -7.57 23.19 -6.20
CA GLY A 508 -7.21 24.29 -7.10
C GLY A 508 -7.95 24.23 -8.45
N ARG A 509 -7.32 24.75 -9.51
CA ARG A 509 -7.96 24.87 -10.83
C ARG A 509 -8.02 23.56 -11.63
N LEU A 510 -7.41 22.49 -11.12
CA LEU A 510 -7.29 21.20 -11.78
C LEU A 510 -8.28 20.16 -11.23
N VAL A 511 -9.28 20.62 -10.47
CA VAL A 511 -10.42 19.83 -10.01
C VAL A 511 -11.72 20.53 -10.36
N THR A 512 -12.79 19.75 -10.52
CA THR A 512 -14.16 20.23 -10.68
C THR A 512 -14.98 19.84 -9.46
N HIS A 513 -15.57 20.82 -8.78
CA HIS A 513 -16.47 20.60 -7.64
C HIS A 513 -17.90 20.37 -8.11
N HIS A 514 -18.62 19.50 -7.40
CA HIS A 514 -19.98 19.09 -7.74
C HIS A 514 -20.95 19.52 -6.65
N ASN A 515 -22.03 20.20 -7.04
CA ASN A 515 -23.14 20.54 -6.15
C ASN A 515 -24.47 20.45 -6.93
N PRO A 516 -25.31 19.43 -6.68
CA PRO A 516 -25.12 18.32 -5.73
C PRO A 516 -23.91 17.42 -6.09
N PRO A 517 -23.38 16.61 -5.15
CA PRO A 517 -22.31 15.66 -5.43
C PRO A 517 -22.63 14.70 -6.59
N LEU A 518 -21.60 14.34 -7.36
CA LEU A 518 -21.72 13.44 -8.50
C LEU A 518 -21.88 11.99 -8.00
N LEU A 519 -23.03 11.36 -8.30
CA LEU A 519 -23.41 10.07 -7.72
C LEU A 519 -23.29 8.91 -8.74
N PHE A 520 -22.84 7.75 -8.28
CA PHE A 520 -22.79 6.49 -9.04
C PHE A 520 -23.34 5.33 -8.20
N ASP A 521 -23.93 4.32 -8.84
CA ASP A 521 -24.12 2.99 -8.25
C ASP A 521 -23.04 2.05 -8.81
N ILE A 522 -21.94 1.87 -8.07
CA ILE A 522 -20.81 1.07 -8.53
C ILE A 522 -21.08 -0.44 -8.52
N SER A 523 -22.20 -0.88 -7.92
CA SER A 523 -22.64 -2.27 -8.02
C SER A 523 -23.13 -2.60 -9.45
N ARG A 524 -23.71 -1.61 -10.14
CA ARG A 524 -24.24 -1.73 -11.51
C ARG A 524 -23.31 -1.15 -12.55
N ASP A 525 -22.60 -0.08 -12.20
CA ASP A 525 -21.61 0.60 -13.05
C ASP A 525 -20.23 0.66 -12.36
N PRO A 526 -19.52 -0.50 -12.27
CA PRO A 526 -18.20 -0.55 -11.66
C PRO A 526 -17.16 0.31 -12.39
N GLY A 527 -17.42 0.70 -13.65
CA GLY A 527 -16.54 1.57 -14.42
C GLY A 527 -16.77 3.07 -14.18
N GLU A 528 -17.75 3.46 -13.37
CA GLU A 528 -18.08 4.87 -13.06
C GLU A 528 -18.20 5.74 -14.32
N LYS A 529 -18.93 5.22 -15.31
CA LYS A 529 -19.09 5.82 -16.64
C LYS A 529 -20.35 6.67 -16.72
N ASN A 530 -21.42 6.26 -16.05
CA ASN A 530 -22.75 6.84 -16.17
C ASN A 530 -23.18 7.41 -14.81
N PRO A 531 -22.95 8.71 -14.56
CA PRO A 531 -23.41 9.33 -13.32
C PRO A 531 -24.93 9.35 -13.26
N LEU A 532 -25.46 9.19 -12.05
CA LEU A 532 -26.87 9.26 -11.76
C LEU A 532 -27.30 10.72 -11.58
N THR A 533 -28.53 10.99 -11.96
CA THR A 533 -29.23 12.28 -11.80
C THR A 533 -30.61 12.06 -11.18
N PRO A 534 -31.30 13.12 -10.72
CA PRO A 534 -32.67 13.02 -10.22
C PRO A 534 -33.67 12.42 -11.21
N GLU A 535 -33.38 12.49 -12.52
CA GLU A 535 -34.21 11.88 -13.56
C GLU A 535 -33.99 10.36 -13.67
N THR A 536 -32.78 9.89 -13.38
CA THR A 536 -32.39 8.48 -13.51
C THR A 536 -32.50 7.69 -12.20
N GLU A 537 -32.48 8.37 -11.05
CA GLU A 537 -32.56 7.76 -9.72
C GLU A 537 -33.56 8.54 -8.85
N HIS A 538 -34.69 7.92 -8.52
CA HIS A 538 -35.76 8.56 -7.76
C HIS A 538 -35.36 8.92 -6.33
N HIS A 539 -34.44 8.16 -5.72
CA HIS A 539 -33.95 8.41 -4.37
C HIS A 539 -32.68 9.27 -4.33
N PHE A 540 -32.34 9.95 -5.43
CA PHE A 540 -31.07 10.69 -5.58
C PHE A 540 -30.76 11.63 -4.41
N TYR A 541 -31.72 12.47 -4.02
CA TYR A 541 -31.51 13.43 -2.93
C TYR A 541 -31.50 12.76 -1.54
N GLU A 542 -32.25 11.68 -1.35
CA GLU A 542 -32.27 10.93 -0.08
C GLU A 542 -30.93 10.23 0.17
N ILE A 543 -30.37 9.61 -0.88
CA ILE A 543 -29.04 8.99 -0.85
C ILE A 543 -27.97 10.02 -0.48
N LEU A 544 -28.00 11.19 -1.14
CA LEU A 544 -27.04 12.26 -0.87
C LEU A 544 -27.18 12.86 0.53
N ASP A 545 -28.40 12.97 1.06
CA ASP A 545 -28.63 13.45 2.43
C ASP A 545 -28.03 12.47 3.46
N ILE A 546 -28.26 11.17 3.29
CA ILE A 546 -27.67 10.13 4.16
C ILE A 546 -26.14 10.17 4.11
N ILE A 547 -25.56 10.28 2.91
CA ILE A 547 -24.11 10.42 2.74
C ILE A 547 -23.60 11.69 3.44
N GLN A 548 -24.30 12.82 3.29
CA GLN A 548 -23.92 14.07 3.92
C GLN A 548 -24.00 14.00 5.46
N GLN A 549 -24.99 13.29 6.01
CA GLN A 549 -25.08 13.02 7.45
C GLN A 549 -23.89 12.19 7.94
N ALA A 550 -23.50 11.14 7.20
CA ALA A 550 -22.33 10.33 7.51
C ALA A 550 -21.03 11.15 7.47
N VAL A 551 -20.88 12.04 6.48
CA VAL A 551 -19.76 13.00 6.37
C VAL A 551 -19.71 13.93 7.60
N ASN A 552 -20.85 14.48 8.00
CA ASN A 552 -20.94 15.37 9.16
C ASN A 552 -20.56 14.64 10.46
N ASN A 553 -20.92 13.37 10.60
CA ASN A 553 -20.57 12.57 11.77
C ASN A 553 -19.08 12.17 11.77
N HIS A 554 -18.56 11.76 10.62
CA HIS A 554 -17.15 11.42 10.45
C HIS A 554 -16.24 12.61 10.71
N THR A 555 -16.53 13.77 10.12
CA THR A 555 -15.72 14.99 10.28
C THR A 555 -15.68 15.51 11.71
N LYS A 556 -16.75 15.34 12.50
CA LYS A 556 -16.75 15.62 13.95
C LYS A 556 -15.77 14.75 14.75
N SER A 557 -15.43 13.56 14.23
CA SER A 557 -14.46 12.65 14.85
C SER A 557 -13.00 13.00 14.52
N LEU A 558 -12.76 13.96 13.63
CA LEU A 558 -11.42 14.38 13.23
C LEU A 558 -10.91 15.45 14.20
N HIS A 559 -9.73 15.19 14.78
CA HIS A 559 -9.02 16.16 15.61
C HIS A 559 -7.97 16.88 14.79
N ILE A 560 -7.65 18.12 15.19
CA ILE A 560 -6.54 18.87 14.58
C ILE A 560 -5.24 18.17 14.95
N VAL A 561 -4.46 17.81 13.94
CA VAL A 561 -3.17 17.14 14.07
C VAL A 561 -2.11 17.86 13.25
N SER A 562 -0.84 17.64 13.59
CA SER A 562 0.28 18.23 12.85
C SER A 562 0.33 17.68 11.42
N ASN A 563 0.41 18.56 10.43
CA ASN A 563 0.56 18.17 9.03
C ASN A 563 2.00 17.67 8.78
N GLN A 564 2.15 16.35 8.69
CA GLN A 564 3.44 15.69 8.45
C GLN A 564 3.97 15.93 7.03
N LEU A 565 3.10 16.34 6.10
CA LEU A 565 3.46 16.72 4.73
C LEU A 565 3.41 18.25 4.50
N SER A 566 3.65 19.04 5.54
CA SER A 566 3.83 20.49 5.42
C SER A 566 5.15 20.82 4.71
N TRP A 567 5.26 22.03 4.12
CA TRP A 567 6.51 22.49 3.50
C TRP A 567 7.73 22.39 4.43
N GLY A 568 7.55 22.73 5.71
CA GLY A 568 8.62 22.62 6.71
C GLY A 568 9.06 21.18 7.00
N ASN A 569 8.23 20.20 6.67
CA ASN A 569 8.48 18.78 6.91
C ASN A 569 8.95 18.02 5.68
N ILE A 570 8.50 18.38 4.46
CA ILE A 570 8.81 17.64 3.23
C ILE A 570 10.09 18.12 2.51
N LEU A 571 10.51 19.36 2.75
CA LEU A 571 11.69 19.91 2.08
C LEU A 571 12.97 19.23 2.56
N TRP A 572 13.96 19.16 1.66
CA TRP A 572 15.27 18.63 1.97
C TRP A 572 15.97 19.45 3.07
N LYS A 573 16.44 18.77 4.12
CA LYS A 573 17.14 19.33 5.28
C LYS A 573 18.56 18.76 5.33
N PRO A 574 19.59 19.56 5.02
CA PRO A 574 20.98 19.08 4.95
C PRO A 574 21.45 18.38 6.22
N TRP A 575 21.03 18.84 7.40
CA TRP A 575 21.43 18.26 8.69
C TRP A 575 20.76 16.93 9.02
N LEU A 576 19.72 16.51 8.27
CA LEU A 576 19.08 15.20 8.40
C LEU A 576 19.65 14.18 7.41
N GLN A 577 20.53 14.61 6.50
CA GLN A 577 21.07 13.75 5.46
C GLN A 577 21.99 12.68 6.06
N LEU A 578 21.63 11.42 5.84
CA LEU A 578 22.52 10.30 6.09
C LEU A 578 23.67 10.34 5.09
N CYS A 579 24.90 10.32 5.61
CA CYS A 579 26.12 10.37 4.82
C CYS A 579 27.26 9.72 5.61
N CYS A 580 27.93 8.71 5.03
CA CYS A 580 29.05 8.02 5.68
C CYS A 580 30.38 8.78 5.57
N SER A 581 30.52 9.66 4.58
CA SER A 581 31.70 10.51 4.44
C SER A 581 31.46 11.90 5.04
N SER A 582 32.53 12.57 5.45
CA SER A 582 32.47 13.94 6.01
C SER A 582 32.10 15.00 4.97
N ILE A 583 31.98 14.64 3.69
CA ILE A 583 31.72 15.54 2.57
C ILE A 583 30.41 15.14 1.89
N PHE A 584 29.40 16.01 1.97
CA PHE A 584 28.04 15.82 1.41
C PHE A 584 27.99 15.40 -0.08
N LEU A 585 29.08 15.58 -0.83
CA LEU A 585 29.16 15.27 -2.26
C LEU A 585 29.44 13.80 -2.60
N SER A 586 29.84 12.98 -1.62
CA SER A 586 30.16 11.57 -1.83
C SER A 586 29.66 10.71 -0.66
N CYS A 587 28.35 10.73 -0.42
CA CYS A 587 27.70 9.85 0.56
C CYS A 587 27.66 8.40 0.05
N TYR A 588 28.83 7.76 -0.02
CA TYR A 588 29.01 6.38 -0.45
C TYR A 588 29.55 5.54 0.69
N CYS A 589 28.97 4.36 0.87
CA CYS A 589 29.33 3.40 1.90
C CYS A 589 29.38 2.03 1.21
N ASP A 590 30.58 1.53 0.93
CA ASP A 590 30.79 0.20 0.34
C ASP A 590 31.16 -0.77 1.45
N HIS A 591 30.15 -1.41 2.04
CA HIS A 591 30.33 -2.42 3.09
C HIS A 591 29.78 -3.80 2.67
N GLU A 592 29.87 -4.15 1.38
CA GLU A 592 29.59 -5.53 0.94
C GLU A 592 30.80 -6.48 1.03
N SER A 593 31.99 -6.00 1.43
CA SER A 593 33.22 -6.78 1.23
C SER A 593 33.63 -7.76 2.36
N GLU A 594 32.92 -7.90 3.48
CA GLU A 594 33.41 -8.79 4.57
C GLU A 594 32.42 -9.74 5.28
N GLU A 595 31.16 -9.87 4.84
CA GLU A 595 30.30 -10.99 5.28
C GLU A 595 29.76 -11.78 4.09
N LYS A 596 30.67 -12.49 3.41
CA LYS A 596 30.30 -13.74 2.73
C LYS A 596 29.86 -14.74 3.79
N LEU A 597 28.59 -14.66 4.19
CA LEU A 597 27.96 -15.73 4.96
C LEU A 597 27.93 -16.96 4.06
N SER A 598 28.87 -17.87 4.30
CA SER A 598 28.90 -19.20 3.70
C SER A 598 27.53 -19.84 3.88
N LEU A 599 26.87 -20.15 2.76
CA LEU A 599 25.74 -21.08 2.72
C LEU A 599 26.08 -22.31 3.57
N PRO A 600 25.22 -22.77 4.50
CA PRO A 600 25.17 -24.20 4.74
C PRO A 600 24.69 -24.80 3.42
N THR A 601 25.59 -25.48 2.72
CA THR A 601 25.24 -26.36 1.61
C THR A 601 24.04 -27.22 2.01
N ALA A 602 22.97 -27.13 1.23
CA ALA A 602 21.75 -27.92 1.39
C ALA A 602 22.00 -29.42 1.18
#